data_AF-A0A843E5H5-F1
#
_entry.id   AF-A0A843E5H5-F1
#
_cell.length_a   1.000
_cell.length_b   1.000
_cell.length_c   1.000
_cell.angle_alpha   90.00
_cell.angle_beta   90.00
_cell.angle_gamma   90.00
#
_symmetry.space_group_name_H-M   'P 1'
#
loop_
_entity.id
_entity.type
_entity.pdbx_description
1 polymer ?
#
loop_
_entity_poly.entity_id
_entity_poly.type
_entity_poly.pdbx_seq_one_letter_code
_entity_poly.pdbx_strand_id
1 'polypeptide(L)' 'IRMILDACSKAARSKKNPTVIILNTVKGKGVSFMENNVGFHGKACNPEEYAKAVAELKAVIR' A
#
# COMPACT_ATOMS: atom_id res chain seq x y z
N ILE A 1 -8.15 2.47 -7.01
CA ILE A 1 -7.28 2.40 -8.22
C ILE A 1 -7.48 3.56 -9.21
N ARG A 2 -8.69 4.12 -9.37
CA ARG A 2 -9.00 5.19 -10.35
C ARG A 2 -7.98 6.35 -10.38
N MET A 3 -7.69 6.98 -9.24
CA MET A 3 -6.73 8.09 -9.17
C MET A 3 -5.32 7.73 -9.66
N ILE A 4 -4.88 6.48 -9.43
CA ILE A 4 -3.58 5.98 -9.89
C ILE A 4 -3.60 5.85 -11.42
N LEU A 5 -4.65 5.27 -11.98
CA LEU A 5 -4.81 5.13 -13.44
C LEU A 5 -4.86 6.48 -14.15
N ASP A 6 -5.55 7.46 -13.55
CA ASP A 6 -5.64 8.81 -14.08
C ASP A 6 -4.28 9.53 -14.04
N ALA A 7 -3.55 9.39 -12.92
CA ALA A 7 -2.21 9.94 -12.76
C ALA A 7 -1.22 9.32 -13.77
N CYS A 8 -1.25 8.00 -13.95
CA CYS A 8 -0.45 7.30 -14.96
C CYS A 8 -0.81 7.77 -16.38
N SER A 9 -2.10 7.89 -16.69
CA SER A 9 -2.56 8.38 -17.99
C SER A 9 -2.09 9.81 -18.26
N LYS A 10 -2.07 10.67 -17.24
CA LYS A 10 -1.54 12.04 -17.34
C LYS A 10 -0.02 12.04 -17.55
N ALA A 11 0.71 11.21 -16.81
CA ALA A 11 2.15 11.06 -16.93
C ALA A 11 2.56 10.59 -18.33
N ALA A 12 1.84 9.61 -18.90
CA ALA A 12 2.07 9.09 -20.25
C ALA A 12 1.89 10.14 -21.37
N ARG A 13 1.12 11.21 -21.11
CA ARG A 13 0.94 12.33 -22.05
C ARG A 13 2.03 13.40 -21.93
N SER A 14 2.90 13.35 -20.91
CA SER A 14 4.02 14.29 -20.77
C SER A 14 5.10 13.99 -21.82
N LYS A 15 5.33 14.94 -22.74
CA LYS A 15 6.31 14.79 -23.83
C LYS A 15 7.64 15.50 -23.59
N LYS A 16 7.67 16.45 -22.65
CA LYS A 16 8.80 17.40 -22.52
C LYS A 16 9.65 17.15 -21.28
N ASN A 17 9.05 16.66 -20.20
CA ASN A 17 9.71 16.53 -18.91
C ASN A 17 9.43 15.14 -18.30
N PRO A 18 10.40 14.58 -17.54
CA PRO A 18 10.13 13.41 -16.71
C PRO A 18 9.00 13.70 -15.73
N THR A 19 8.20 12.68 -15.40
CA THR A 19 7.08 12.79 -14.47
C THR A 19 7.29 11.86 -13.29
N VAL A 20 7.10 12.38 -12.07
CA VAL A 20 7.02 11.61 -10.84
C VAL A 20 5.60 11.64 -10.29
N ILE A 21 5.11 10.51 -9.79
CA ILE A 21 3.82 10.41 -9.11
C ILE A 21 4.10 10.17 -7.62
N ILE A 22 3.81 11.16 -6.78
CA ILE A 22 3.96 11.04 -5.33
C ILE A 22 2.67 10.44 -4.76
N LEU A 23 2.75 9.18 -4.32
CA LEU A 23 1.62 8.47 -3.71
C LEU A 23 1.65 8.64 -2.20
N ASN A 24 0.65 9.33 -1.65
CA ASN A 24 0.42 9.33 -0.21
C ASN A 24 -0.17 7.97 0.21
N THR A 25 0.58 7.20 0.99
CA THR A 25 0.23 5.81 1.35
C THR A 25 0.33 5.59 2.85
N VAL A 26 -0.24 4.49 3.34
CA VAL A 26 -0.10 4.02 4.72
C VAL A 26 0.82 2.80 4.70
N LYS A 27 1.93 2.86 5.44
CA LYS A 27 2.82 1.71 5.60
C LYS A 27 2.09 0.61 6.35
N GLY A 28 2.10 -0.62 5.83
CA GLY A 28 1.36 -1.74 6.43
C GLY A 28 -0.16 -1.71 6.20
N LYS A 29 -0.65 -0.94 5.21
CA LYS A 29 -2.08 -0.80 4.91
C LYS A 29 -2.80 -2.15 4.84
N GLY A 30 -3.94 -2.26 5.52
CA GLY A 30 -4.81 -3.44 5.50
C GLY A 30 -4.61 -4.43 6.64
N VAL A 31 -3.58 -4.22 7.48
CA VAL A 31 -3.35 -4.98 8.71
C VAL A 31 -3.24 -4.02 9.88
N SER A 32 -4.20 -4.06 10.80
CA SER A 32 -4.46 -3.08 11.85
C SER A 32 -3.23 -2.76 12.71
N PHE A 33 -2.47 -3.77 13.09
CA PHE A 33 -1.29 -3.63 13.95
C PHE A 33 -0.02 -3.20 13.19
N MET A 34 -0.04 -3.23 11.86
CA MET A 34 1.07 -2.81 11.00
C MET A 34 0.90 -1.39 10.48
N GLU A 35 -0.32 -0.84 10.43
CA GLU A 35 -0.57 0.49 9.88
C GLU A 35 0.22 1.58 10.63
N ASN A 36 1.07 2.31 9.89
CA ASN A 36 1.95 3.36 10.41
C ASN A 36 2.89 2.91 11.54
N ASN A 37 3.20 1.61 11.61
CA ASN A 37 4.07 1.06 12.64
C ASN A 37 5.50 0.82 12.10
N VAL A 38 6.48 1.55 12.64
CA VAL A 38 7.89 1.43 12.25
C VAL A 38 8.49 0.06 12.56
N GLY A 39 7.99 -0.63 13.59
CA GLY A 39 8.47 -1.96 14.00
C GLY A 39 8.26 -3.03 12.92
N PHE A 40 7.32 -2.82 11.99
CA PHE A 40 7.06 -3.70 10.85
C PHE A 40 7.72 -3.22 9.56
N HIS A 41 8.82 -2.45 9.64
CA HIS A 41 9.58 -2.08 8.44
C HIS A 41 10.22 -3.28 7.74
N GLY A 42 10.82 -4.18 8.52
CA GLY A 42 11.50 -5.38 8.04
C GLY A 42 11.36 -6.56 8.99
N LYS A 43 10.49 -6.45 10.01
CA LYS A 43 10.18 -7.53 10.95
C LYS A 43 9.18 -8.48 10.29
N ALA A 44 9.50 -9.78 10.29
CA ALA A 44 8.55 -10.81 9.90
C ALA A 44 7.46 -11.00 10.97
N CYS A 45 6.26 -11.39 10.54
CA CYS A 45 5.22 -11.81 11.47
C CYS A 45 5.63 -13.09 12.19
N ASN A 46 5.30 -13.18 13.47
CA ASN A 46 5.20 -14.47 14.15
C ASN A 46 3.92 -15.22 13.69
N PRO A 47 3.72 -16.50 14.08
CA PRO A 47 2.57 -17.28 13.64
C PRO A 47 1.20 -16.67 13.99
N GLU A 48 1.06 -16.04 15.15
CA GLU A 48 -0.19 -15.42 15.60
C GLU A 48 -0.48 -14.12 14.84
N GLU A 49 0.53 -13.25 14.70
CA GLU A 49 0.48 -12.03 13.90
C GLU A 49 0.11 -12.36 12.45
N TYR A 50 0.68 -13.43 11.87
CA TYR A 50 0.36 -13.90 10.53
C TYR A 50 -1.11 -14.32 10.41
N ALA A 51 -1.60 -15.18 11.30
CA ALA A 51 -2.97 -15.66 11.27
C ALA A 51 -3.96 -14.49 11.36
N LYS A 52 -3.69 -13.52 12.25
CA LYS A 52 -4.47 -12.29 12.37
C LYS A 52 -4.43 -11.44 11.11
N ALA A 53 -3.25 -11.18 10.56
CA ALA A 53 -3.09 -10.38 9.35
C ALA A 53 -3.85 -10.97 8.16
N VAL A 54 -3.78 -12.30 7.97
CA VAL A 54 -4.53 -12.99 6.90
C VAL A 54 -6.03 -12.90 7.11
N ALA A 55 -6.51 -13.07 8.35
CA ALA A 55 -7.93 -12.94 8.66
C ALA A 55 -8.44 -11.51 8.38
N GLU A 56 -7.69 -10.49 8.80
CA GLU A 56 -8.03 -9.09 8.53
C GLU A 56 -8.06 -8.80 7.03
N LEU A 57 -7.03 -9.22 6.28
CA LEU A 57 -6.99 -9.03 4.83
C LEU A 57 -8.18 -9.71 4.13
N LYS A 58 -8.52 -10.95 4.49
CA LYS A 58 -9.67 -11.66 3.93
C LYS A 58 -11.01 -10.97 4.23
N ALA A 59 -11.13 -10.28 5.36
CA ALA A 59 -12.36 -9.57 5.71
C ALA A 59 -12.58 -8.31 4.84
N VAL A 60 -11.51 -7.71 4.29
CA VAL A 60 -11.57 -6.49 3.47
C VAL A 60 -11.39 -6.72 1.97
N ILE A 61 -10.73 -7.81 1.56
CA ILE A 61 -10.58 -8.18 0.15
C ILE A 61 -11.91 -8.79 -0.33
N ARG A 62 -12.57 -8.08 -1.24
CA ARG A 62 -13.75 -8.55 -1.98
C ARG A 62 -13.36 -8.98 -3.38
#